data_AF-A0A349IKH5-F1
#
_entry.id   AF-A0A349IKH5-F1
#
_cell.length_a   1.000
_cell.length_b   1.000
_cell.length_c   1.000
_cell.angle_alpha   90.00
_cell.angle_beta   90.00
_cell.angle_gamma   90.00
#
_symmetry.space_group_name_H-M   'P 1'
#
loop_
_entity.id
_entity.type
_entity.pdbx_description
1 polymer ?
#
loop_
_entity_poly.entity_id
_entity_poly.type
_entity_poly.pdbx_seq_one_letter_code
_entity_poly.pdbx_strand_id
1 'polypeptide(L)'
;FILILQQFDGNILGPKILGDSTGLSSFWVLFSILLFGGVFGFVGMIIGVPLFAVILDLLRRLCARSLSKKRISLNSADYLTEKEKEQEWFN
;
A
#
# COMPACT_ATOMS: atom_id res chain seq x y z
N PHE A 1 -6.51 27.71 -21.08
CA PHE A 1 -6.96 27.72 -19.68
C PHE A 1 -7.22 26.29 -19.16
N ILE A 2 -8.13 25.51 -19.78
CA ILE A 2 -8.43 24.11 -19.38
C ILE A 2 -7.18 23.20 -19.32
N LEU A 3 -6.32 23.23 -20.33
CA LEU A 3 -5.17 22.30 -20.41
C LEU A 3 -4.14 22.51 -19.30
N ILE A 4 -3.90 23.76 -18.89
CA ILE A 4 -2.95 24.08 -17.81
C ILE A 4 -3.51 23.62 -16.46
N LEU A 5 -4.83 23.76 -16.27
CA LEU A 5 -5.52 23.36 -15.04
C LEU A 5 -5.60 21.83 -14.92
N GLN A 6 -5.88 21.12 -16.02
CA GLN A 6 -5.79 19.65 -16.08
C GLN A 6 -4.36 19.12 -15.88
N GLN A 7 -3.33 19.82 -16.39
CA GLN A 7 -1.93 19.44 -16.15
C GLN A 7 -1.57 19.59 -14.67
N PHE A 8 -2.08 20.61 -13.99
CA PHE A 8 -1.85 20.84 -12.56
C PHE A 8 -2.55 19.79 -11.69
N ASP A 9 -3.79 19.44 -12.02
CA ASP A 9 -4.53 18.34 -11.38
C ASP A 9 -3.83 16.99 -11.56
N GLY A 10 -3.39 16.66 -12.78
CA GLY A 10 -2.77 15.37 -13.10
C GLY A 10 -1.33 15.21 -12.61
N ASN A 11 -0.47 16.21 -12.82
CA ASN A 11 0.97 16.10 -12.56
C ASN A 11 1.40 16.55 -11.15
N ILE A 12 0.62 17.39 -10.47
CA ILE A 12 1.02 17.96 -9.16
C ILE A 12 0.07 17.49 -8.06
N LEU A 13 -1.24 17.58 -8.26
CA LEU A 13 -2.21 17.12 -7.26
C LEU A 13 -2.26 15.60 -7.19
N GLY A 14 -2.13 14.91 -8.34
CA GLY A 14 -1.91 13.48 -8.43
C GLY A 14 -0.84 13.01 -7.43
N PRO A 15 0.46 13.16 -7.69
CA PRO A 15 1.51 12.66 -6.80
C PRO A 15 1.56 13.30 -5.42
N LYS A 16 0.94 14.46 -5.18
CA LYS A 16 0.95 15.12 -3.84
C LYS A 16 -0.19 14.66 -2.93
N ILE A 17 -1.34 14.25 -3.48
CA ILE A 17 -2.42 13.55 -2.76
C ILE A 17 -2.13 12.04 -2.68
N LEU A 18 -1.47 11.51 -3.70
CA LEU A 18 -1.06 10.12 -3.81
C LEU A 18 0.30 9.81 -3.15
N GLY A 19 1.06 10.84 -2.79
CA GLY A 19 2.49 10.74 -2.50
C GLY A 19 2.80 10.08 -1.19
N ASP A 20 3.63 9.01 -1.29
CA ASP A 20 4.60 8.39 -0.36
C ASP A 20 4.31 8.24 1.14
N SER A 21 3.24 8.83 1.67
CA SER A 21 3.16 9.15 3.10
C SER A 21 1.94 8.57 3.82
N THR A 22 1.10 7.77 3.15
CA THR A 22 -0.02 7.08 3.83
C THR A 22 0.09 5.55 3.79
N GLY A 23 0.99 5.01 2.96
CA GLY A 23 1.02 3.60 2.57
C GLY A 23 -0.24 3.16 1.82
N LEU A 24 -1.35 3.92 1.85
CA LEU A 24 -2.56 3.74 1.05
C LEU A 24 -2.22 4.25 -0.34
N SER A 25 -1.63 3.37 -1.16
CA SER A 25 -1.38 3.64 -2.55
C SER A 25 -2.61 4.32 -3.16
N SER A 26 -2.37 5.43 -3.85
CA SER A 26 -3.18 6.01 -4.92
C SER A 26 -4.19 5.08 -5.57
N PHE A 27 -3.68 3.88 -5.86
CA PHE A 27 -4.39 2.78 -6.45
C PHE A 27 -5.62 2.39 -5.65
N TRP A 28 -5.51 2.27 -4.33
CA TRP A 28 -6.60 1.89 -3.43
C TRP A 28 -7.72 2.93 -3.36
N VAL A 29 -7.38 4.22 -3.46
CA VAL A 29 -8.39 5.29 -3.53
C VAL A 29 -9.14 5.22 -4.86
N LEU A 30 -8.42 5.12 -5.98
CA LEU A 30 -9.02 4.96 -7.31
C LEU A 30 -9.86 3.68 -7.40
N PHE A 31 -9.34 2.57 -6.89
CA PHE A 31 -10.01 1.28 -6.82
C PHE A 31 -11.31 1.38 -6.03
N SER A 32 -11.28 2.06 -4.88
CA SER A 32 -12.48 2.30 -4.07
C SER A 32 -13.52 3.12 -4.81
N ILE A 33 -13.13 4.21 -5.48
CA ILE A 33 -14.05 5.05 -6.25
C ILE A 33 -14.68 4.25 -7.38
N LEU A 34 -13.90 3.43 -8.10
CA LEU A 34 -14.40 2.60 -9.19
C LEU A 34 -15.36 1.51 -8.68
N LEU A 35 -14.98 0.83 -7.60
CA LEU A 35 -15.77 -0.25 -7.01
C LEU A 35 -17.10 0.27 -6.46
N PHE A 36 -17.06 1.21 -5.52
CA PHE A 36 -18.28 1.73 -4.88
C PHE A 36 -19.06 2.66 -5.82
N GLY A 37 -18.40 3.37 -6.72
CA GLY A 37 -19.04 4.14 -7.78
C GLY A 37 -19.78 3.27 -8.78
N GLY A 38 -19.26 2.09 -9.11
CA GLY A 38 -19.95 1.11 -9.96
C GLY A 38 -21.15 0.43 -9.28
N VAL A 39 -21.06 0.17 -7.97
CA VAL A 39 -22.12 -0.54 -7.22
C VAL A 39 -23.24 0.40 -6.74
N PHE A 40 -22.90 1.58 -6.24
CA PHE A 40 -23.85 2.51 -5.61
C PHE A 40 -23.92 3.88 -6.30
N GLY A 41 -23.26 4.05 -7.45
CA GLY A 41 -23.24 5.31 -8.18
C GLY A 41 -22.50 6.42 -7.44
N PHE A 42 -22.94 7.66 -7.65
CA PHE A 42 -22.31 8.86 -7.07
C PHE A 42 -22.20 8.82 -5.54
N VAL A 43 -23.24 8.33 -4.86
CA VAL A 43 -23.25 8.20 -3.39
C VAL A 43 -22.16 7.23 -2.93
N GLY A 44 -21.97 6.14 -3.67
CA GLY A 44 -20.90 5.18 -3.43
C GLY A 44 -19.51 5.77 -3.57
N MET A 45 -19.30 6.73 -4.47
CA MET A 45 -17.98 7.37 -4.62
C MET A 45 -17.62 8.22 -3.38
N ILE A 46 -18.59 8.96 -2.83
CA ILE A 46 -18.38 9.84 -1.66
C ILE A 46 -18.11 9.01 -0.41
N ILE A 47 -18.92 7.97 -0.18
CA ILE A 47 -18.85 7.17 1.05
C ILE A 47 -17.81 6.05 0.93
N GLY A 48 -17.58 5.54 -0.27
CA GLY A 48 -16.72 4.39 -0.52
C GLY A 48 -15.27 4.66 -0.12
N VAL A 49 -14.72 5.83 -0.48
CA VAL A 49 -13.32 6.18 -0.15
C VAL A 49 -13.02 6.15 1.36
N PRO A 50 -13.75 6.88 2.22
CA PRO A 50 -13.49 6.83 3.67
C PRO A 50 -13.77 5.43 4.24
N LEU A 51 -14.78 4.73 3.75
CA LEU A 51 -15.09 3.37 4.20
C LEU A 51 -13.95 2.39 3.88
N PHE A 52 -13.43 2.44 2.65
CA PHE A 52 -12.35 1.58 2.19
C PHE A 52 -11.03 1.88 2.91
N ALA A 53 -10.77 3.16 3.22
CA ALA A 53 -9.60 3.55 4.01
C ALA A 53 -9.60 2.90 5.41
N VAL A 54 -10.75 2.85 6.08
CA VAL A 54 -10.89 2.18 7.39
C VAL A 54 -10.67 0.68 7.28
N ILE A 55 -11.24 0.03 6.25
CA ILE A 55 -11.04 -1.41 6.00
C ILE A 55 -9.56 -1.73 5.79
N LEU A 56 -8.88 -0.92 4.97
CA LEU A 56 -7.48 -1.16 4.64
C LEU A 56 -6.54 -0.85 5.82
N ASP A 57 -6.85 0.14 6.67
CA ASP A 57 -6.13 0.34 7.94
C ASP A 57 -6.28 -0.87 8.87
N LEU A 58 -7.50 -1.43 8.98
CA LEU A 58 -7.74 -2.62 9.78
C LEU A 58 -6.95 -3.83 9.25
N LEU A 59 -6.96 -4.06 7.94
CA LEU A 59 -6.20 -5.13 7.30
C LEU A 59 -4.69 -4.98 7.55
N ARG A 60 -4.15 -3.76 7.50
CA ARG A 60 -2.74 -3.50 7.82
C ARG A 60 -2.41 -3.87 9.25
N ARG A 61 -3.26 -3.48 10.21
CA ARG A 61 -3.06 -3.84 11.62
C ARG A 61 -3.07 -5.35 11.81
N LEU A 62 -3.99 -6.05 11.16
CA LEU A 62 -4.06 -7.51 11.22
C LEU A 62 -2.82 -8.17 10.57
N CYS A 63 -2.38 -7.66 9.43
CA CYS A 63 -1.21 -8.15 8.73
C CYS A 63 0.08 -7.88 9.53
N ALA A 64 0.24 -6.69 10.11
CA ALA A 64 1.35 -6.34 11.00
C ALA A 64 1.40 -7.25 12.23
N ARG A 65 0.25 -7.55 12.85
CA ARG A 65 0.15 -8.52 13.95
C ARG A 65 0.56 -9.93 13.50
N SER A 66 0.15 -10.32 12.30
CA SER A 66 0.47 -11.64 11.73
C SER A 66 1.96 -11.77 11.37
N LEU A 67 2.57 -10.69 10.90
CA LEU A 67 4.01 -10.61 10.57
C LEU A 67 4.88 -10.66 11.83
N SER A 68 4.50 -9.96 12.90
CA SER A 68 5.21 -10.02 14.19
C SER A 68 5.25 -11.44 14.76
N LYS A 69 4.18 -12.22 14.55
CA LYS A 69 4.12 -13.63 14.97
C LYS A 69 5.05 -14.56 14.19
N LYS A 70 5.52 -14.13 13.00
CA LYS A 70 6.34 -14.94 12.10
C LYS A 70 7.85 -14.73 12.23
N ARG A 71 8.34 -13.83 13.11
CA ARG A 71 9.78 -13.53 13.37
C ARG A 71 10.67 -13.80 12.15
N ILE A 72 10.31 -13.22 11.00
CA ILE A 72 11.13 -13.35 9.80
C ILE A 72 12.39 -12.55 10.11
N SER A 73 13.54 -13.22 10.21
CA SER A 73 14.83 -12.55 10.37
C SER A 73 15.05 -11.68 9.14
N LEU A 74 14.83 -10.38 9.31
CA LEU A 74 15.25 -9.36 8.36
C LEU A 74 16.76 -9.10 8.46
N ASN A 75 17.42 -9.79 9.38
CA ASN A 75 18.85 -9.69 9.57
C ASN A 75 19.55 -10.52 8.51
N SER A 76 20.09 -9.83 7.50
CA SER A 76 20.90 -10.42 6.44
C SER A 76 22.09 -11.23 6.97
N ALA A 77 22.56 -10.95 8.19
CA ALA A 77 23.65 -11.68 8.83
C ALA A 77 23.29 -13.16 9.07
N ASP A 78 22.02 -13.48 9.39
CA ASP A 78 21.60 -14.85 9.68
C ASP A 78 21.71 -15.78 8.45
N TYR A 79 21.56 -15.23 7.23
CA TYR A 79 21.73 -15.98 5.98
C TYR A 79 23.20 -16.20 5.61
N LEU A 80 24.08 -15.27 6.00
CA LEU A 80 25.51 -15.37 5.73
C LEU A 80 26.16 -16.41 6.65
N THR A 81 25.71 -16.51 7.90
CA THR A 81 26.22 -17.50 8.87
C THR A 81 25.84 -18.94 8.48
N GLU A 82 24.66 -19.17 7.89
CA GLU A 82 24.32 -20.49 7.36
C GLU A 82 25.18 -20.85 6.14
N LYS A 83 25.47 -19.88 5.26
CA LYS A 83 26.37 -20.12 4.13
C LYS A 83 27.79 -20.45 4.56
N GLU A 84 28.33 -19.76 5.55
CA GLU A 84 29.68 -20.05 6.08
C GLU A 84 29.76 -21.46 6.69
N LYS A 85 28.74 -21.87 7.46
CA LYS A 85 28.66 -23.23 8.04
C LYS A 85 28.50 -24.32 6.99
N GLU A 86 27.73 -24.05 5.93
CA GLU A 86 27.55 -24.98 4.83
C GLU A 86 28.87 -25.12 4.04
N GLN A 87 29.60 -24.02 3.84
CA GLN A 87 30.93 -24.03 3.24
C GLN A 87 31.95 -24.85 4.04
N GLU A 88 31.90 -24.79 5.38
CA GLU A 88 32.72 -25.64 6.27
C GLU A 88 32.34 -27.11 6.22
N TRP A 89 31.06 -27.44 6.05
CA TRP A 89 30.59 -28.83 5.96
C TRP A 89 31.05 -29.55 4.68
N PHE A 90 31.33 -28.77 3.62
CA PHE A 90 31.81 -29.28 2.34
C PHE A 90 33.35 -29.35 2.21
N ASN A 91 34.11 -28.99 3.25
CA ASN A 91 35.57 -28.91 3.23
C ASN A 91 36.19 -29.89 4.25
#